data_AF-A0A6J4Y646-F1
#
_entry.id   AF-A0A6J4Y646-F1
#
_cell.length_a   1.000
_cell.length_b   1.000
_cell.length_c   1.000
_cell.angle_alpha   90.00
_cell.angle_beta   90.00
_cell.angle_gamma   90.00
#
_symmetry.space_group_name_H-M   'P 1'
#
loop_
_entity.id
_entity.type
_entity.pdbx_description
1 polymer ?
#
loop_
_entity_poly.entity_id
_entity_poly.type
_entity_poly.pdbx_seq_one_letter_code
_entity_poly.pdbx_strand_id
1 'polypeptide(L)'
;MPTAACGINCDVCKLNLLGTCSSCGPGKSLQAEKKLAAQQRLLGDTCSILACANMNRIDYCMRDCNQFPCDNFSAGLYPYSRGFLNMQKRRLQERPPAYAPDGSRVNVAPTHWEDLRQKDINAVCNLTLFTPVTPGQAMFRFLNEDVIIDIENCCLKRKSGEQWVASQDPLLELVTVLYLINVDDIYPMGRDIVGVKDLKEAHFFQGPHALRTDPLLKRYGDDLEGFRQAAEFLAGKSRDMADAAYQLSPYPRVNLYFFLWQGDEEFSPQVSVLLDRPIERVLAADAIWALINRVTTALLEGARK
;
A
#
# COMPACT_ATOMS: atom_id res chain seq x y z
N MET A 1 18.13 -18.83 6.28
CA MET A 1 18.05 -17.36 6.36
C MET A 1 18.24 -16.95 7.81
N PRO A 2 19.12 -15.99 8.12
CA PRO A 2 19.52 -15.75 9.50
C PRO A 2 18.58 -14.81 10.27
N THR A 3 17.75 -14.04 9.57
CA THR A 3 16.76 -13.14 10.18
C THR A 3 15.62 -13.93 10.79
N ALA A 4 15.38 -13.73 12.07
CA ALA A 4 14.27 -14.31 12.82
C ALA A 4 12.94 -13.64 12.46
N ALA A 5 11.82 -14.32 12.72
CA ALA A 5 10.49 -13.74 12.54
C ALA A 5 10.28 -12.41 13.29
N CYS A 6 10.96 -12.21 14.43
CA CYS A 6 10.90 -10.95 15.16
C CYS A 6 11.69 -9.81 14.52
N GLY A 7 12.49 -10.07 13.48
CA GLY A 7 13.33 -9.08 12.79
C GLY A 7 14.79 -9.04 13.22
N ILE A 8 15.17 -9.77 14.27
CA ILE A 8 16.58 -9.86 14.69
C ILE A 8 17.34 -10.77 13.72
N ASN A 9 18.44 -10.27 13.16
CA ASN A 9 19.37 -11.10 12.43
C ASN A 9 20.24 -11.90 13.41
N CYS A 10 20.08 -13.22 13.41
CA CYS A 10 20.83 -14.08 14.33
C CYS A 10 22.33 -14.15 13.99
N ASP A 11 22.75 -13.87 12.75
CA ASP A 11 24.17 -13.92 12.37
C ASP A 11 24.98 -12.79 12.97
N VAL A 12 24.33 -11.70 13.40
CA VAL A 12 25.00 -10.61 14.13
C VAL A 12 24.93 -10.81 15.65
N CYS A 13 24.35 -11.92 16.13
CA CYS A 13 24.22 -12.21 17.56
C CYS A 13 25.44 -12.96 18.09
N LYS A 14 26.09 -12.43 19.13
CA LYS A 14 27.23 -13.09 19.78
C LYS A 14 26.88 -14.49 20.34
N LEU A 15 25.64 -14.73 20.77
CA LEU A 15 25.24 -16.06 21.25
C LEU A 15 25.22 -17.11 20.13
N ASN A 16 24.87 -16.70 18.90
CA ASN A 16 24.94 -17.56 17.73
C ASN A 16 26.39 -17.81 17.32
N LEU A 17 27.23 -16.76 17.32
CA LEU A 17 28.67 -16.86 17.07
C LEU A 17 29.37 -17.83 18.04
N LEU A 18 28.98 -17.82 19.31
CA LEU A 18 29.53 -18.71 20.35
C LEU A 18 28.89 -20.12 20.33
N GLY A 19 27.99 -20.42 19.40
CA GLY A 19 27.29 -21.72 19.32
C GLY A 19 26.32 -21.99 20.49
N THR A 20 26.01 -20.98 21.31
CA THR A 20 25.08 -21.09 22.44
C THR A 20 23.63 -21.24 21.96
N CYS A 21 23.30 -20.62 20.83
CA CYS A 21 22.01 -20.77 20.20
C CYS A 21 22.15 -20.90 18.68
N SER A 22 21.17 -21.53 18.04
CA SER A 22 21.00 -21.51 16.59
C SER A 22 20.09 -20.37 16.15
N SER A 23 20.20 -19.95 14.88
CA SER A 23 19.27 -18.98 14.31
C SER A 23 17.82 -19.48 14.34
N CYS A 24 16.90 -18.57 14.66
CA CYS A 24 15.47 -18.84 14.71
C CYS A 24 14.82 -18.88 13.31
N GLY A 25 15.43 -18.24 12.33
CA GLY A 25 14.91 -18.15 10.96
C GLY A 25 13.55 -17.44 10.80
N PRO A 26 13.12 -17.21 9.55
CA PRO A 26 11.79 -16.65 9.24
C PRO A 26 10.68 -17.61 9.64
N GLY A 27 9.49 -17.08 9.96
CA GLY A 27 8.39 -17.88 10.49
C GLY A 27 7.90 -19.01 9.57
N LYS A 28 7.94 -18.86 8.24
CA LYS A 28 7.57 -19.94 7.29
C LYS A 28 8.66 -21.01 7.12
N SER A 29 9.86 -20.79 7.66
CA SER A 29 11.01 -21.65 7.38
C SER A 29 11.03 -22.94 8.21
N LEU A 30 11.58 -24.01 7.64
CA LEU A 30 11.91 -25.24 8.38
C LEU A 30 12.82 -24.98 9.59
N GLN A 31 13.63 -23.93 9.53
CA GLN A 31 14.49 -23.52 10.62
C GLN A 31 13.68 -23.03 11.83
N ALA A 32 12.59 -22.29 11.61
CA ALA A 32 11.68 -21.88 12.66
C ALA A 32 10.99 -23.08 13.31
N GLU A 33 10.50 -24.04 12.51
CA GLU A 33 9.88 -25.27 13.01
C GLU A 33 10.84 -26.07 13.90
N LYS A 34 12.08 -26.28 13.42
CA LYS A 34 13.14 -26.93 14.20
C LYS A 34 13.46 -26.18 15.48
N LYS A 35 13.48 -24.84 15.44
CA LYS A 35 13.75 -24.01 16.61
C LYS A 35 12.64 -24.12 17.65
N LEU A 36 11.38 -24.06 17.23
CA LEU A 36 10.22 -24.22 18.12
C LEU A 36 10.21 -25.60 18.79
N ALA A 37 10.42 -26.67 18.02
CA ALA A 37 10.51 -28.02 18.57
C ALA A 37 11.66 -28.16 19.59
N ALA A 38 12.82 -27.55 19.30
CA ALA A 38 13.95 -27.55 20.23
C ALA A 38 13.66 -26.75 21.51
N GLN A 39 13.02 -25.57 21.42
CA GLN A 39 12.62 -24.77 22.58
C GLN A 39 11.64 -25.54 23.46
N GLN A 40 10.59 -26.12 22.88
CA GLN A 40 9.61 -26.91 23.62
C GLN A 40 10.27 -28.07 24.38
N ARG A 41 11.17 -28.81 23.71
CA ARG A 41 11.87 -29.95 24.31
C ARG A 41 12.83 -29.54 25.44
N LEU A 42 13.54 -28.42 25.29
CA LEU A 42 14.62 -28.02 26.21
C LEU A 42 14.15 -27.09 27.33
N LEU A 43 13.12 -26.28 27.09
CA LEU A 43 12.67 -25.22 27.99
C LEU A 43 11.24 -25.41 28.49
N GLY A 44 10.48 -26.36 27.91
CA GLY A 44 9.06 -26.58 28.22
C GLY A 44 8.11 -25.54 27.63
N ASP A 45 8.63 -24.54 26.93
CA ASP A 45 7.89 -23.44 26.31
C ASP A 45 8.58 -22.95 25.03
N THR A 46 7.88 -22.14 24.23
CA THR A 46 8.34 -21.61 22.94
C THR A 46 8.30 -20.09 22.90
N CYS A 47 9.07 -19.49 21.99
CA CYS A 47 8.94 -18.06 21.74
C CYS A 47 7.58 -17.75 21.11
N SER A 48 6.71 -17.02 21.83
CA SER A 48 5.37 -16.64 21.37
C SER A 48 5.37 -15.91 20.03
N ILE A 49 6.38 -15.06 19.76
CA ILE A 49 6.51 -14.35 18.48
C ILE A 49 6.78 -15.34 17.33
N LEU A 50 7.73 -16.26 17.51
CA LEU A 50 8.08 -17.24 16.47
C LEU A 50 6.95 -18.25 16.25
N ALA A 51 6.33 -18.71 17.33
CA ALA A 51 5.19 -19.63 17.28
C ALA A 51 4.00 -18.99 16.54
N CYS A 52 3.66 -17.74 16.88
CA CYS A 52 2.62 -16.99 16.20
C CYS A 52 2.94 -16.77 14.71
N ALA A 53 4.18 -16.39 14.38
CA ALA A 53 4.58 -16.20 12.99
C ALA A 53 4.50 -17.49 12.16
N ASN A 54 4.96 -18.62 12.72
CA ASN A 54 4.89 -19.91 12.06
C ASN A 54 3.44 -20.38 11.88
N MET A 55 2.61 -20.23 12.91
CA MET A 55 1.18 -20.58 12.88
C MET A 55 0.41 -19.76 11.84
N ASN A 56 0.66 -18.45 11.77
CA ASN A 56 0.03 -17.55 10.81
C ASN A 56 0.71 -17.58 9.43
N ARG A 57 1.70 -18.45 9.22
CA ARG A 57 2.46 -18.56 7.97
C ARG A 57 2.97 -17.20 7.49
N ILE A 58 3.67 -16.45 8.34
CA ILE A 58 4.33 -15.19 7.98
C ILE A 58 5.83 -15.27 8.22
N ASP A 59 6.63 -14.60 7.39
CA ASP A 59 8.10 -14.65 7.52
C ASP A 59 8.62 -13.74 8.64
N TYR A 60 8.31 -12.44 8.58
CA TYR A 60 8.82 -11.45 9.52
C TYR A 60 7.70 -10.57 10.06
N CYS A 61 7.41 -10.56 11.36
CA CYS A 61 6.30 -9.80 11.92
C CYS A 61 6.30 -8.31 11.52
N MET A 62 7.45 -7.64 11.46
CA MET A 62 7.52 -6.20 11.16
C MET A 62 7.14 -5.85 9.72
N ARG A 63 7.39 -6.75 8.76
CA ARG A 63 7.05 -6.60 7.34
C ARG A 63 5.72 -7.29 7.01
N ASP A 64 5.60 -8.48 7.59
CA ASP A 64 4.64 -9.57 7.56
C ASP A 64 3.20 -9.31 7.98
N CYS A 65 3.10 -8.66 9.14
CA CYS A 65 1.94 -8.76 10.01
C CYS A 65 1.22 -7.43 10.06
N ASN A 66 -0.04 -7.45 9.62
CA ASN A 66 -0.89 -6.25 9.63
C ASN A 66 -1.27 -5.78 11.04
N GLN A 67 -1.01 -6.60 12.07
CA GLN A 67 -1.22 -6.24 13.48
C GLN A 67 0.06 -5.74 14.16
N PHE A 68 1.22 -5.79 13.49
CA PHE A 68 2.45 -5.32 14.11
C PHE A 68 2.42 -3.78 14.22
N PRO A 69 2.77 -3.19 15.38
CA PRO A 69 3.14 -3.83 16.66
C PRO A 69 1.95 -4.40 17.48
N CYS A 70 1.99 -5.70 17.80
CA CYS A 70 0.92 -6.43 18.52
C CYS A 70 1.32 -6.84 19.95
N ASP A 71 0.39 -7.49 20.66
CA ASP A 71 0.55 -7.89 22.06
C ASP A 71 1.72 -8.85 22.31
N ASN A 72 2.08 -9.69 21.34
CA ASN A 72 3.28 -10.54 21.44
C ASN A 72 4.57 -9.72 21.61
N PHE A 73 4.58 -8.45 21.19
CA PHE A 73 5.69 -7.53 21.38
C PHE A 73 5.47 -6.56 22.54
N SER A 74 4.24 -6.10 22.80
CA SER A 74 3.98 -5.11 23.87
C SER A 74 3.78 -5.70 25.25
N ALA A 75 3.36 -6.95 25.38
CA ALA A 75 3.24 -7.62 26.68
C ALA A 75 4.60 -8.08 27.22
N GLY A 76 5.55 -8.38 26.34
CA GLY A 76 6.92 -8.78 26.69
C GLY A 76 7.89 -7.60 26.80
N LEU A 77 9.06 -7.86 27.37
CA LEU A 77 10.22 -6.93 27.35
C LEU A 77 11.20 -7.23 26.19
N TYR A 78 10.84 -8.15 25.30
CA TYR A 78 11.70 -8.66 24.23
C TYR A 78 10.95 -8.70 22.89
N PRO A 79 11.62 -8.44 21.75
CA PRO A 79 12.97 -7.91 21.62
C PRO A 79 13.04 -6.37 21.61
N TYR A 80 11.90 -5.69 21.48
CA TYR A 80 11.84 -4.26 21.22
C TYR A 80 11.35 -3.48 22.44
N SER A 81 11.90 -2.28 22.62
CA SER A 81 11.46 -1.38 23.67
C SER A 81 10.08 -0.79 23.37
N ARG A 82 9.36 -0.37 24.42
CA ARG A 82 8.09 0.38 24.28
C ARG A 82 8.27 1.62 23.40
N GLY A 83 9.41 2.30 23.49
CA GLY A 83 9.73 3.45 22.64
C GLY A 83 9.78 3.10 21.15
N PHE A 84 10.40 1.98 20.79
CA PHE A 84 10.42 1.50 19.40
C PHE A 84 9.02 1.13 18.91
N LEU A 85 8.25 0.37 19.71
CA LEU A 85 6.90 -0.04 19.35
C LEU A 85 5.96 1.17 19.19
N ASN A 86 6.06 2.17 20.07
CA ASN A 86 5.28 3.41 19.96
C ASN A 86 5.68 4.22 18.72
N MET A 87 6.97 4.26 18.38
CA MET A 87 7.44 4.89 17.16
C MET A 87 6.87 4.20 15.92
N GLN A 88 6.88 2.87 15.87
CA GLN A 88 6.29 2.09 14.78
C GLN A 88 4.78 2.34 14.67
N LYS A 89 4.04 2.25 15.78
CA LYS A 89 2.59 2.54 15.80
C LYS A 89 2.27 3.92 15.22
N ARG A 90 3.00 4.96 15.65
CA ARG A 90 2.81 6.32 15.15
C ARG A 90 3.15 6.44 13.65
N ARG A 91 4.31 5.95 13.23
CA ARG A 91 4.78 6.09 11.84
C ARG A 91 4.02 5.25 10.83
N LEU A 92 3.45 4.12 11.25
CA LEU A 92 2.56 3.32 10.41
C LEU A 92 1.17 3.98 10.27
N GLN A 93 0.75 4.80 11.24
CA GLN A 93 -0.48 5.59 11.13
C GLN A 93 -0.30 6.87 10.30
N GLU A 94 0.92 7.41 10.24
CA GLU A 94 1.28 8.43 9.26
C GLU A 94 1.14 7.82 7.86
N ARG A 95 0.45 8.49 6.93
CA ARG A 95 0.22 7.98 5.57
C ARG A 95 1.33 8.47 4.62
N PRO A 96 2.27 7.61 4.19
CA PRO A 96 3.29 7.97 3.21
C PRO A 96 2.78 7.80 1.76
N PRO A 97 3.46 8.40 0.75
CA PRO A 97 4.46 9.44 0.86
C PRO A 97 3.83 10.82 0.72
N ALA A 98 4.22 11.73 1.60
CA ALA A 98 4.06 13.16 1.37
C ALA A 98 5.21 13.72 0.53
N TYR A 99 5.92 12.91 -0.28
CA TYR A 99 7.16 13.33 -0.96
C TYR A 99 7.17 13.06 -2.46
N ALA A 100 7.52 14.08 -3.24
CA ALA A 100 7.76 13.99 -4.68
C ALA A 100 9.07 13.21 -4.98
N PRO A 101 9.32 12.81 -6.24
CA PRO A 101 10.55 12.11 -6.66
C PRO A 101 11.87 12.78 -6.22
N ASP A 102 11.85 14.10 -6.05
CA ASP A 102 12.96 14.92 -5.57
C ASP A 102 13.07 15.01 -4.03
N GLY A 103 12.16 14.37 -3.29
CA GLY A 103 12.12 14.37 -1.83
C GLY A 103 11.45 15.61 -1.21
N SER A 104 10.90 16.53 -2.01
CA SER A 104 10.12 17.68 -1.52
C SER A 104 8.73 17.26 -1.06
N ARG A 105 8.09 18.02 -0.15
CA ARG A 105 6.73 17.66 0.29
C ARG A 105 5.70 17.91 -0.82
N VAL A 106 4.88 16.92 -1.13
CA VAL A 106 3.71 17.08 -2.01
C VAL A 106 2.73 18.01 -1.29
N ASN A 107 2.40 19.12 -1.93
CA ASN A 107 1.37 20.04 -1.51
C ASN A 107 0.53 20.40 -2.72
N VAL A 108 -0.76 20.63 -2.52
CA VAL A 108 -1.63 21.11 -3.61
C VAL A 108 -1.47 22.61 -3.74
N ALA A 109 -1.05 23.06 -4.92
CA ALA A 109 -0.92 24.49 -5.19
C ALA A 109 -2.28 25.19 -5.02
N PRO A 110 -2.33 26.38 -4.38
CA PRO A 110 -3.58 27.12 -4.21
C PRO A 110 -4.34 27.36 -5.53
N THR A 111 -3.60 27.54 -6.63
CA THR A 111 -4.15 27.71 -7.97
C THR A 111 -5.01 26.53 -8.42
N HIS A 112 -4.64 25.29 -8.08
CA HIS A 112 -5.47 24.13 -8.43
C HIS A 112 -6.82 24.14 -7.70
N TRP A 113 -6.84 24.58 -6.43
CA TRP A 113 -8.11 24.75 -5.72
C TRP A 113 -8.96 25.88 -6.31
N GLU A 114 -8.32 26.97 -6.74
CA GLU A 114 -9.00 28.06 -7.45
C GLU A 114 -9.61 27.59 -8.78
N ASP A 115 -8.87 26.81 -9.57
CA ASP A 115 -9.36 26.22 -10.82
C ASP A 115 -10.54 25.27 -10.56
N LEU A 116 -10.45 24.44 -9.52
CA LEU A 116 -11.53 23.52 -9.16
C LEU A 116 -12.79 24.26 -8.70
N ARG A 117 -12.66 25.39 -7.98
CA ARG A 117 -13.80 26.23 -7.58
C ARG A 117 -14.57 26.84 -8.75
N GLN A 118 -13.92 26.98 -9.91
CA GLN A 118 -14.56 27.50 -11.12
C GLN A 118 -15.41 26.43 -11.84
N LYS A 119 -15.30 25.16 -11.44
CA LYS A 119 -16.07 24.06 -12.05
C LYS A 119 -17.48 23.99 -11.46
N ASP A 120 -18.44 23.56 -12.29
CA ASP A 120 -19.74 23.10 -11.80
C ASP A 120 -19.57 21.72 -11.16
N ILE A 121 -19.62 21.68 -9.82
CA ILE A 121 -19.44 20.44 -9.07
C ILE A 121 -20.48 19.38 -9.40
N ASN A 122 -21.71 19.74 -9.76
CA ASN A 122 -22.72 18.76 -10.14
C ASN A 122 -22.41 18.11 -11.48
N ALA A 123 -21.95 18.91 -12.45
CA ALA A 123 -21.51 18.40 -13.75
C ALA A 123 -20.31 17.46 -13.58
N VAL A 124 -19.32 17.86 -12.78
CA VAL A 124 -18.14 17.02 -12.49
C VAL A 124 -18.52 15.74 -11.75
N CYS A 125 -19.42 15.79 -10.78
CA CYS A 125 -19.94 14.61 -10.08
C CYS A 125 -20.64 13.64 -11.05
N ASN A 126 -21.43 14.13 -12.01
CA ASN A 126 -22.08 13.29 -13.02
C ASN A 126 -21.07 12.58 -13.93
N LEU A 127 -19.98 13.26 -14.31
CA LEU A 127 -18.90 12.67 -15.10
C LEU A 127 -18.14 11.61 -14.30
N THR A 128 -17.85 11.86 -13.03
CA THR A 128 -16.94 11.04 -12.20
C THR A 128 -17.61 9.97 -11.35
N LEU A 129 -18.94 10.03 -11.20
CA LEU A 129 -19.72 9.26 -10.23
C LEU A 129 -19.35 9.57 -8.77
N PHE A 130 -18.88 10.79 -8.51
CA PHE A 130 -18.79 11.32 -7.15
C PHE A 130 -20.19 11.74 -6.68
N THR A 131 -20.47 11.59 -5.40
CA THR A 131 -21.78 11.92 -4.83
C THR A 131 -21.72 13.29 -4.15
N PRO A 132 -22.51 14.30 -4.56
CA PRO A 132 -22.55 15.57 -3.86
C PRO A 132 -23.05 15.39 -2.41
N VAL A 133 -22.41 16.06 -1.44
CA VAL A 133 -22.77 15.99 -0.01
C VAL A 133 -23.43 17.28 0.44
N THR A 134 -22.72 18.40 0.27
CA THR A 134 -23.20 19.78 0.47
C THR A 134 -22.65 20.64 -0.66
N PRO A 135 -23.06 21.91 -0.81
CA PRO A 135 -22.34 22.85 -1.66
C PRO A 135 -20.84 22.82 -1.34
N GLY A 136 -19.99 22.72 -2.38
CA GLY A 136 -18.53 22.65 -2.23
C GLY A 136 -17.96 21.31 -1.74
N GLN A 137 -18.79 20.29 -1.49
CA GLN A 137 -18.34 18.97 -1.04
C GLN A 137 -18.87 17.83 -1.91
N ALA A 138 -17.98 16.90 -2.25
CA ALA A 138 -18.33 15.67 -2.95
C ALA A 138 -17.66 14.47 -2.29
N MET A 139 -18.34 13.33 -2.29
CA MET A 139 -17.85 12.08 -1.74
C MET A 139 -17.48 11.12 -2.86
N PHE A 140 -16.39 10.39 -2.68
CA PHE A 140 -16.01 9.28 -3.55
C PHE A 140 -15.47 8.12 -2.73
N ARG A 141 -15.50 6.94 -3.35
CA ARG A 141 -14.90 5.74 -2.78
C ARG A 141 -13.46 5.63 -3.26
N PHE A 142 -12.50 5.86 -2.36
CA PHE A 142 -11.11 5.52 -2.60
C PHE A 142 -10.86 4.08 -2.15
N LEU A 143 -10.81 3.15 -3.11
CA LEU A 143 -10.66 1.72 -2.83
C LEU A 143 -11.78 1.20 -1.89
N ASN A 144 -11.47 0.96 -0.63
CA ASN A 144 -12.40 0.47 0.39
C ASN A 144 -12.77 1.52 1.46
N GLU A 145 -12.50 2.80 1.23
CA GLU A 145 -12.83 3.89 2.15
C GLU A 145 -13.60 5.02 1.45
N ASP A 146 -14.57 5.60 2.15
CA ASP A 146 -15.25 6.82 1.69
C ASP A 146 -14.42 8.04 2.06
N VAL A 147 -14.27 8.94 1.09
CA VAL A 147 -13.50 10.18 1.20
C VAL A 147 -14.36 11.33 0.73
N ILE A 148 -14.37 12.42 1.49
CA ILE A 148 -15.00 13.68 1.07
C ILE A 148 -13.90 14.63 0.61
N ILE A 149 -14.04 15.19 -0.59
CA ILE A 149 -13.30 16.40 -0.97
C ILE A 149 -14.08 17.62 -0.49
N ASP A 150 -13.41 18.52 0.23
CA ASP A 150 -13.92 19.80 0.66
C ASP A 150 -13.17 20.93 -0.07
N ILE A 151 -13.85 21.51 -1.06
CA ILE A 151 -13.29 22.51 -1.97
C ILE A 151 -13.15 23.87 -1.26
N GLU A 152 -14.02 24.15 -0.29
CA GLU A 152 -13.96 25.40 0.49
C GLU A 152 -12.75 25.38 1.43
N ASN A 153 -12.58 24.29 2.16
CA ASN A 153 -11.49 24.12 3.12
C ASN A 153 -10.21 23.52 2.50
N CYS A 154 -10.18 23.31 1.18
CA CYS A 154 -9.02 22.82 0.43
C CYS A 154 -8.40 21.56 1.04
N CYS A 155 -9.23 20.57 1.36
CA CYS A 155 -8.74 19.33 1.97
C CYS A 155 -9.58 18.10 1.62
N LEU A 156 -8.97 16.92 1.76
CA LEU A 156 -9.73 15.68 1.89
C LEU A 156 -10.14 15.43 3.34
N LYS A 157 -11.32 14.83 3.54
CA LYS A 157 -11.82 14.38 4.84
C LYS A 157 -12.10 12.88 4.83
N ARG A 158 -11.86 12.25 5.98
CA ARG A 158 -12.18 10.83 6.22
C ARG A 158 -12.91 10.64 7.53
N LYS A 159 -13.65 9.54 7.63
CA LYS A 159 -14.41 9.19 8.82
C LYS A 159 -13.46 8.76 9.95
N SER A 160 -13.58 9.38 11.10
CA SER A 160 -12.91 9.03 12.37
C SER A 160 -13.97 8.95 13.46
N GLY A 161 -14.36 7.73 13.84
CA GLY A 161 -15.56 7.52 14.66
C GLY A 161 -16.80 7.93 13.89
N GLU A 162 -17.62 8.84 14.43
CA GLU A 162 -18.79 9.40 13.75
C GLU A 162 -18.52 10.74 13.04
N GLN A 163 -17.29 11.25 13.10
CA GLN A 163 -16.94 12.57 12.56
C GLN A 163 -16.11 12.48 11.28
N TRP A 164 -16.26 13.48 10.41
CA TRP A 164 -15.40 13.69 9.25
C TRP A 164 -14.26 14.63 9.64
N VAL A 165 -13.03 14.15 9.57
CA VAL A 165 -11.83 14.90 9.95
C VAL A 165 -10.91 15.07 8.75
N ALA A 166 -10.24 16.22 8.66
CA ALA A 166 -9.25 16.47 7.62
C ALA A 166 -8.18 15.36 7.61
N SER A 167 -7.92 14.82 6.42
CA SER A 167 -7.00 13.72 6.17
C SER A 167 -5.65 14.25 5.70
N GLN A 168 -4.57 13.74 6.28
CA GLN A 168 -3.21 13.99 5.81
C GLN A 168 -2.86 12.99 4.69
N ASP A 169 -3.34 13.24 3.48
CA ASP A 169 -3.10 12.39 2.30
C ASP A 169 -2.84 13.26 1.05
N PRO A 170 -1.71 14.02 1.03
CA PRO A 170 -1.48 15.05 0.02
C PRO A 170 -1.35 14.50 -1.40
N LEU A 171 -0.90 13.25 -1.55
CA LEU A 171 -0.79 12.61 -2.85
C LEU A 171 -2.17 12.30 -3.44
N LEU A 172 -3.08 11.75 -2.62
CA LEU A 172 -4.45 11.54 -3.05
C LEU A 172 -5.17 12.86 -3.26
N GLU A 173 -4.93 13.86 -2.40
CA GLU A 173 -5.53 15.20 -2.53
C GLU A 173 -5.14 15.85 -3.85
N LEU A 174 -3.84 15.92 -4.16
CA LEU A 174 -3.33 16.47 -5.41
C LEU A 174 -3.97 15.80 -6.62
N VAL A 175 -3.91 14.47 -6.69
CA VAL A 175 -4.43 13.73 -7.85
C VAL A 175 -5.95 13.86 -7.96
N THR A 176 -6.67 13.90 -6.83
CA THR A 176 -8.13 14.07 -6.84
C THR A 176 -8.50 15.45 -7.38
N VAL A 177 -7.81 16.51 -6.93
CA VAL A 177 -8.03 17.87 -7.42
C VAL A 177 -7.74 17.95 -8.92
N LEU A 178 -6.59 17.44 -9.38
CA LEU A 178 -6.24 17.43 -10.81
C LEU A 178 -7.24 16.62 -11.65
N TYR A 179 -7.70 15.48 -11.15
CA TYR A 179 -8.71 14.65 -11.81
C TYR A 179 -10.02 15.42 -12.02
N LEU A 180 -10.50 16.11 -10.98
CA LEU A 180 -11.75 16.87 -11.04
C LEU A 180 -11.64 18.15 -11.89
N ILE A 181 -10.47 18.76 -11.96
CA ILE A 181 -10.21 19.91 -12.86
C ILE A 181 -10.25 19.45 -14.33
N ASN A 182 -9.65 18.31 -14.64
CA ASN A 182 -9.38 17.93 -16.03
C ASN A 182 -10.45 17.02 -16.65
N VAL A 183 -11.28 16.35 -15.85
CA VAL A 183 -12.35 15.50 -16.40
C VAL A 183 -13.41 16.34 -17.10
N ASP A 184 -13.69 15.98 -18.35
CA ASP A 184 -14.58 16.70 -19.26
C ASP A 184 -15.56 15.80 -20.03
N ASP A 185 -15.34 14.47 -20.03
CA ASP A 185 -16.17 13.50 -20.73
C ASP A 185 -16.19 12.13 -20.02
N ILE A 186 -17.07 11.24 -20.47
CA ILE A 186 -17.16 9.85 -20.04
C ILE A 186 -16.27 8.98 -20.93
N TYR A 187 -15.16 8.53 -20.37
CA TYR A 187 -14.21 7.70 -21.10
C TYR A 187 -14.52 6.20 -20.98
N PRO A 188 -14.33 5.40 -22.07
CA PRO A 188 -14.47 3.95 -22.02
C PRO A 188 -13.44 3.30 -21.08
N MET A 189 -13.87 2.33 -20.27
CA MET A 189 -13.02 1.54 -19.37
C MET A 189 -12.93 0.08 -19.84
N GLY A 190 -11.82 -0.59 -19.54
CA GLY A 190 -11.59 -2.02 -19.75
C GLY A 190 -11.39 -2.43 -21.21
N ARG A 191 -11.28 -1.49 -22.15
CA ARG A 191 -11.12 -1.78 -23.58
C ARG A 191 -9.67 -1.71 -24.08
N ASP A 192 -8.91 -0.75 -23.58
CA ASP A 192 -7.54 -0.46 -24.01
C ASP A 192 -6.66 -0.35 -22.76
N ILE A 193 -6.21 -1.50 -22.27
CA ILE A 193 -5.41 -1.65 -21.05
C ILE A 193 -3.94 -1.67 -21.44
N VAL A 194 -3.17 -0.73 -20.92
CA VAL A 194 -1.81 -0.44 -21.39
C VAL A 194 -0.83 -0.27 -20.24
N GLY A 195 0.46 -0.50 -20.52
CA GLY A 195 1.51 -0.18 -19.57
C GLY A 195 1.90 1.29 -19.64
N VAL A 196 2.60 1.78 -18.62
CA VAL A 196 3.09 3.18 -18.61
C VAL A 196 4.04 3.51 -19.78
N LYS A 197 4.67 2.49 -20.38
CA LYS A 197 5.54 2.63 -21.55
C LYS A 197 4.78 2.92 -22.86
N ASP A 198 3.49 2.65 -22.88
CA ASP A 198 2.64 2.85 -24.06
C ASP A 198 1.88 4.18 -24.01
N LEU A 199 2.00 4.94 -22.91
CA LEU A 199 1.37 6.26 -22.74
C LEU A 199 2.08 7.34 -23.57
N LYS A 200 1.37 8.42 -23.89
CA LYS A 200 1.93 9.59 -24.59
C LYS A 200 3.21 10.11 -23.96
N GLU A 201 3.24 10.14 -22.63
CA GLU A 201 4.36 10.64 -21.82
C GLU A 201 5.18 9.49 -21.20
N ALA A 202 5.35 8.38 -21.92
CA ALA A 202 6.09 7.20 -21.46
C ALA A 202 7.51 7.50 -20.92
N HIS A 203 8.18 8.51 -21.49
CA HIS A 203 9.50 8.97 -21.08
C HIS A 203 9.54 9.55 -19.66
N PHE A 204 8.39 9.86 -19.06
CA PHE A 204 8.31 10.25 -17.66
C PHE A 204 8.60 9.06 -16.74
N PHE A 205 8.20 7.84 -17.07
CA PHE A 205 8.22 6.69 -16.16
C PHE A 205 9.57 5.96 -16.09
N GLN A 206 10.66 6.72 -16.02
CA GLN A 206 12.04 6.21 -15.97
C GLN A 206 12.88 6.95 -14.91
N GLY A 207 14.01 6.34 -14.53
CA GLY A 207 14.90 6.92 -13.52
C GLY A 207 14.18 7.20 -12.19
N PRO A 208 14.24 8.43 -11.63
CA PRO A 208 13.60 8.77 -10.35
C PRO A 208 12.06 8.65 -10.37
N HIS A 209 11.47 8.65 -11.57
CA HIS A 209 10.04 8.54 -11.83
C HIS A 209 9.62 7.14 -12.30
N ALA A 210 10.51 6.15 -12.25
CA ALA A 210 10.12 4.76 -12.43
C ALA A 210 9.03 4.38 -11.42
N LEU A 211 8.12 3.49 -11.82
CA LEU A 211 7.09 2.98 -10.91
C LEU A 211 7.76 2.24 -9.74
N ARG A 212 7.34 2.55 -8.51
CA ARG A 212 7.93 1.97 -7.30
C ARG A 212 7.27 0.63 -6.95
N THR A 213 7.52 -0.39 -7.77
CA THR A 213 6.99 -1.76 -7.54
C THR A 213 7.88 -2.62 -6.64
N ASP A 214 9.15 -2.26 -6.43
CA ASP A 214 10.09 -3.01 -5.58
C ASP A 214 9.58 -3.30 -4.16
N PRO A 215 8.90 -2.37 -3.46
CA PRO A 215 8.35 -2.67 -2.14
C PRO A 215 7.28 -3.77 -2.19
N LEU A 216 6.45 -3.81 -3.26
CA LEU A 216 5.46 -4.88 -3.44
C LEU A 216 6.16 -6.20 -3.65
N LEU A 217 7.23 -6.25 -4.45
CA LEU A 217 8.03 -7.46 -4.65
C LEU A 217 8.67 -7.94 -3.33
N LYS A 218 9.24 -7.03 -2.55
CA LYS A 218 9.84 -7.36 -1.24
C LYS A 218 8.81 -7.86 -0.22
N ARG A 219 7.55 -7.47 -0.37
CA ARG A 219 6.44 -7.83 0.53
C ARG A 219 5.73 -9.11 0.08
N TYR A 220 5.49 -9.24 -1.22
CA TYR A 220 4.57 -10.21 -1.81
C TYR A 220 5.18 -11.16 -2.84
N GLY A 221 6.44 -10.97 -3.25
CA GLY A 221 7.06 -11.78 -4.32
C GLY A 221 6.94 -13.29 -4.10
N ASP A 222 7.03 -13.73 -2.84
CA ASP A 222 6.87 -15.13 -2.41
C ASP A 222 5.58 -15.36 -1.59
N ASP A 223 4.63 -14.42 -1.66
CA ASP A 223 3.42 -14.38 -0.83
C ASP A 223 2.18 -13.96 -1.64
N LEU A 224 1.84 -14.75 -2.67
CA LEU A 224 0.66 -14.53 -3.52
C LEU A 224 -0.62 -14.35 -2.71
N GLU A 225 -0.79 -15.15 -1.67
CA GLU A 225 -1.97 -15.11 -0.81
C GLU A 225 -2.04 -13.79 -0.01
N GLY A 226 -0.92 -13.31 0.51
CA GLY A 226 -0.85 -11.99 1.14
C GLY A 226 -1.21 -10.85 0.20
N PHE A 227 -0.82 -10.95 -1.09
CA PHE A 227 -1.19 -9.99 -2.12
C PHE A 227 -2.70 -10.03 -2.43
N ARG A 228 -3.27 -11.24 -2.59
CA ARG A 228 -4.71 -11.45 -2.81
C ARG A 228 -5.53 -10.83 -1.67
N GLN A 229 -5.18 -11.15 -0.44
CA GLN A 229 -5.87 -10.62 0.76
C GLN A 229 -5.78 -9.09 0.84
N ALA A 230 -4.62 -8.51 0.54
CA ALA A 230 -4.45 -7.05 0.53
C ALA A 230 -5.30 -6.40 -0.57
N ALA A 231 -5.30 -6.94 -1.78
CA ALA A 231 -6.09 -6.42 -2.89
C ALA A 231 -7.60 -6.54 -2.65
N GLU A 232 -8.06 -7.68 -2.13
CA GLU A 232 -9.48 -7.92 -1.80
C GLU A 232 -9.97 -7.01 -0.66
N PHE A 233 -9.14 -6.81 0.37
CA PHE A 233 -9.44 -5.85 1.43
C PHE A 233 -9.69 -4.44 0.86
N LEU A 234 -8.93 -4.05 -0.16
CA LEU A 234 -9.08 -2.78 -0.88
C LEU A 234 -10.21 -2.79 -1.92
N ALA A 235 -11.15 -3.74 -1.83
CA ALA A 235 -12.25 -3.95 -2.76
C ALA A 235 -11.79 -4.21 -4.21
N GLY A 236 -10.58 -4.74 -4.38
CA GLY A 236 -10.04 -5.15 -5.67
C GLY A 236 -10.82 -6.33 -6.26
N LYS A 237 -10.95 -6.35 -7.59
CA LYS A 237 -11.60 -7.43 -8.34
C LYS A 237 -10.55 -8.31 -8.99
N SER A 238 -10.57 -9.60 -8.69
CA SER A 238 -9.65 -10.57 -9.29
C SER A 238 -9.77 -10.61 -10.83
N ARG A 239 -8.63 -10.86 -11.48
CA ARG A 239 -8.46 -11.02 -12.93
C ARG A 239 -7.61 -12.26 -13.19
N ASP A 240 -7.95 -12.96 -14.27
CA ASP A 240 -7.27 -14.20 -14.68
C ASP A 240 -6.24 -13.89 -15.78
N MET A 241 -5.14 -13.26 -15.39
CA MET A 241 -4.13 -12.71 -16.31
C MET A 241 -2.69 -12.78 -15.78
N ALA A 242 -2.49 -13.24 -14.55
CA ALA A 242 -1.21 -13.51 -13.89
C ALA A 242 -1.47 -14.46 -12.70
N ASP A 243 -0.43 -14.94 -12.00
CA ASP A 243 -0.60 -15.81 -10.82
C ASP A 243 -1.46 -15.16 -9.72
N ALA A 244 -1.35 -13.83 -9.59
CA ALA A 244 -2.37 -13.01 -8.98
C ALA A 244 -2.52 -11.68 -9.72
N ALA A 245 -3.72 -11.38 -10.23
CA ALA A 245 -4.03 -10.09 -10.84
C ALA A 245 -5.30 -9.49 -10.26
N TYR A 246 -5.28 -8.19 -9.98
CA TYR A 246 -6.41 -7.45 -9.43
C TYR A 246 -6.61 -6.11 -10.12
N GLN A 247 -7.88 -5.80 -10.39
CA GLN A 247 -8.33 -4.46 -10.74
C GLN A 247 -8.69 -3.71 -9.45
N LEU A 248 -8.01 -2.59 -9.20
CA LEU A 248 -8.28 -1.66 -8.11
C LEU A 248 -8.81 -0.35 -8.68
N SER A 249 -9.87 0.18 -8.06
CA SER A 249 -10.53 1.40 -8.52
C SER A 249 -10.33 2.53 -7.50
N PRO A 250 -9.26 3.34 -7.62
CA PRO A 250 -9.07 4.49 -6.73
C PRO A 250 -10.16 5.56 -6.92
N TYR A 251 -10.79 5.59 -8.10
CA TYR A 251 -12.00 6.37 -8.39
C TYR A 251 -13.01 5.48 -9.13
N PRO A 252 -14.31 5.80 -9.11
CA PRO A 252 -15.33 4.98 -9.78
C PRO A 252 -15.09 4.74 -11.27
N ARG A 253 -14.43 5.69 -11.95
CA ARG A 253 -14.13 5.64 -13.39
C ARG A 253 -12.66 5.51 -13.74
N VAL A 254 -11.81 5.17 -12.78
CA VAL A 254 -10.37 4.97 -13.01
C VAL A 254 -9.99 3.60 -12.46
N ASN A 255 -9.45 2.74 -13.32
CA ASN A 255 -9.00 1.41 -12.94
C ASN A 255 -7.49 1.30 -13.09
N LEU A 256 -6.86 0.70 -12.09
CA LEU A 256 -5.48 0.25 -12.12
C LEU A 256 -5.47 -1.27 -12.00
N TYR A 257 -4.61 -1.92 -12.78
CA TYR A 257 -4.49 -3.37 -12.82
C TYR A 257 -3.11 -3.75 -12.32
N PHE A 258 -3.05 -4.41 -11.18
CA PHE A 258 -1.80 -4.90 -10.61
C PHE A 258 -1.67 -6.39 -10.88
N PHE A 259 -0.54 -6.79 -11.46
CA PHE A 259 -0.21 -8.17 -11.81
C PHE A 259 1.02 -8.58 -11.01
N LEU A 260 0.93 -9.68 -10.29
CA LEU A 260 2.04 -10.33 -9.61
C LEU A 260 2.26 -11.69 -10.26
N TRP A 261 3.46 -11.86 -10.81
CA TRP A 261 4.00 -13.11 -11.30
C TRP A 261 4.91 -13.70 -10.24
N GLN A 262 4.63 -14.92 -9.82
CA GLN A 262 5.47 -15.63 -8.88
C GLN A 262 6.77 -16.02 -9.58
N GLY A 263 7.89 -15.90 -8.87
CA GLY A 263 9.16 -16.40 -9.37
C GLY A 263 9.26 -17.92 -9.29
N ASP A 264 10.17 -18.48 -10.05
CA ASP A 264 10.57 -19.89 -9.99
C ASP A 264 12.10 -20.01 -9.91
N GLU A 265 12.65 -21.18 -10.22
CA GLU A 265 14.10 -21.41 -10.19
C GLU A 265 14.87 -20.61 -11.25
N GLU A 266 14.20 -20.19 -12.33
CA GLU A 266 14.81 -19.51 -13.48
C GLU A 266 14.48 -17.99 -13.51
N PHE A 267 13.29 -17.61 -13.03
CA PHE A 267 12.78 -16.25 -13.10
C PHE A 267 12.47 -15.66 -11.71
N SER A 268 12.92 -14.43 -11.48
CA SER A 268 12.54 -13.67 -10.27
C SER A 268 11.07 -13.21 -10.34
N PRO A 269 10.38 -13.06 -9.18
CA PRO A 269 9.03 -12.55 -9.17
C PRO A 269 8.96 -11.15 -9.76
N GLN A 270 7.83 -10.84 -10.42
CA GLN A 270 7.62 -9.57 -11.11
C GLN A 270 6.27 -8.95 -10.77
N VAL A 271 6.26 -7.63 -10.56
CA VAL A 271 5.03 -6.84 -10.46
C VAL A 271 4.94 -5.90 -11.64
N SER A 272 3.78 -5.88 -12.30
CA SER A 272 3.45 -4.93 -13.36
C SER A 272 2.17 -4.18 -13.03
N VAL A 273 2.09 -2.92 -13.45
CA VAL A 273 0.90 -2.08 -13.30
C VAL A 273 0.44 -1.64 -14.68
N LEU A 274 -0.81 -1.95 -15.02
CA LEU A 274 -1.49 -1.48 -16.23
C LEU A 274 -2.65 -0.55 -15.86
N LEU A 275 -3.13 0.19 -16.84
CA LEU A 275 -4.17 1.20 -16.68
C LEU A 275 -5.00 1.33 -17.96
N ASP A 276 -6.22 1.84 -17.82
CA ASP A 276 -7.05 2.22 -18.96
C ASP A 276 -6.42 3.43 -19.67
N ARG A 277 -6.00 3.29 -20.94
CA ARG A 277 -5.32 4.36 -21.72
C ARG A 277 -5.99 5.73 -21.62
N PRO A 278 -7.34 5.87 -21.66
CA PRO A 278 -7.99 7.18 -21.58
C PRO A 278 -7.63 8.04 -20.37
N ILE A 279 -7.06 7.47 -19.29
CA ILE A 279 -6.55 8.24 -18.16
C ILE A 279 -5.52 9.32 -18.56
N GLU A 280 -4.74 9.11 -19.63
CA GLU A 280 -3.78 10.10 -20.16
C GLU A 280 -4.44 11.32 -20.82
N ARG A 281 -5.77 11.32 -20.97
CA ARG A 281 -6.55 12.50 -21.39
C ARG A 281 -6.94 13.37 -20.22
N VAL A 282 -6.97 12.80 -19.01
CA VAL A 282 -7.44 13.47 -17.78
C VAL A 282 -6.27 13.81 -16.86
N LEU A 283 -5.27 12.94 -16.77
CA LEU A 283 -4.12 13.10 -15.88
C LEU A 283 -2.82 13.10 -16.69
N ALA A 284 -1.95 14.06 -16.38
CA ALA A 284 -0.55 14.06 -16.84
C ALA A 284 0.25 12.94 -16.17
N ALA A 285 1.42 12.60 -16.71
CA ALA A 285 2.20 11.46 -16.24
C ALA A 285 2.59 11.52 -14.76
N ASP A 286 2.83 12.70 -14.21
CA ASP A 286 3.14 12.92 -12.80
C ASP A 286 1.96 12.58 -11.88
N ALA A 287 0.74 12.96 -12.26
CA ALA A 287 -0.49 12.63 -11.55
C ALA A 287 -0.84 11.14 -11.67
N ILE A 288 -0.60 10.52 -12.83
CA ILE A 288 -0.72 9.06 -13.00
C ILE A 288 0.27 8.33 -12.08
N TRP A 289 1.53 8.76 -12.07
CA TRP A 289 2.57 8.20 -11.21
C TRP A 289 2.21 8.35 -9.72
N ALA A 290 1.70 9.51 -9.32
CA ALA A 290 1.22 9.78 -7.97
C ALA A 290 0.06 8.84 -7.59
N LEU A 291 -0.92 8.64 -8.47
CA LEU A 291 -2.04 7.74 -8.23
C LEU A 291 -1.60 6.29 -8.04
N ILE A 292 -0.74 5.79 -8.95
CA ILE A 292 -0.21 4.43 -8.88
C ILE A 292 0.57 4.23 -7.58
N ASN A 293 1.41 5.19 -7.18
CA ASN A 293 2.15 5.11 -5.93
C ASN A 293 1.23 5.15 -4.71
N ARG A 294 0.17 5.94 -4.74
CA ARG A 294 -0.78 6.00 -3.62
C ARG A 294 -1.52 4.67 -3.43
N VAL A 295 -1.93 4.03 -4.53
CA VAL A 295 -2.56 2.70 -4.51
C VAL A 295 -1.54 1.62 -4.14
N THR A 296 -0.30 1.73 -4.61
CA THR A 296 0.82 0.87 -4.19
C THR A 296 1.05 0.94 -2.69
N THR A 297 1.05 2.14 -2.10
CA THR A 297 1.10 2.27 -0.64
C THR A 297 -0.08 1.55 -0.01
N ALA A 298 -1.32 1.78 -0.46
CA ALA A 298 -2.51 1.14 0.13
C ALA A 298 -2.39 -0.40 0.12
N LEU A 299 -1.86 -0.98 -0.97
CA LEU A 299 -1.56 -2.42 -1.04
C LEU A 299 -0.56 -2.85 0.03
N LEU A 300 0.55 -2.12 0.20
CA LEU A 300 1.57 -2.41 1.23
C LEU A 300 1.02 -2.27 2.65
N GLU A 301 0.11 -1.32 2.87
CA GLU A 301 -0.57 -1.13 4.15
C GLU A 301 -1.49 -2.32 4.46
N GLY A 302 -2.22 -2.80 3.45
CA GLY A 302 -3.12 -3.94 3.53
C GLY A 302 -4.26 -3.74 4.54
N ALA A 303 -4.84 -4.86 5.00
CA ALA A 303 -5.88 -4.86 6.03
C ALA A 303 -5.31 -4.51 7.41
N ARG A 304 -5.08 -3.22 7.69
CA ARG A 304 -4.74 -2.75 9.03
C ARG A 304 -5.98 -2.78 9.91
N LYS A 305 -5.90 -3.51 11.03
CA LYS A 305 -6.90 -3.50 12.10
C LYS A 305 -6.45 -2.61 13.24
#